data_AF-A0A3N9UZX5-F1
#
_entry.id   AF-A0A3N9UZX5-F1
#
_cell.length_a   1.000
_cell.length_b   1.000
_cell.length_c   1.000
_cell.angle_alpha   90.00
_cell.angle_beta   90.00
_cell.angle_gamma   90.00
#
_symmetry.space_group_name_H-M   'P 1'
#
loop_
_entity.id
_entity.type
_entity.pdbx_description
1 polymer ?
#
loop_
_entity_poly.entity_id
_entity_poly.type
_entity_poly.pdbx_seq_one_letter_code
_entity_poly.pdbx_strand_id
1 'polypeptide(L)'
;MSAEDPKNNASRIEGELRYLRELSLQHKYKEFWERTQIINDLFKTLKPILKEDRELLWSDYSSLCETVKQEMRNEHEQKKKNAASIGQEIDNLRYNYRIVEGILPITVGFKYHEFWANAKKISQMFKDLKLIREDREKLWSNYTLICDEVRRFQDGEREKSRRNREFIEGLISDAYKQAKYAENKEGIDQAKSMQAEILEIMKKEKLIKSDRDECWKRWLELKKRIDDTQYNISEYKYISLKSDADKCLDMAYNDDPHEALNEIKAVQKDLHEAFLYKNRRDRIQGILSKAWDVAISKINAIREEKKRKYLEWKERTESNIERWEINIQNSENFISRLEEQIRDLEDKAANARTDDFADKVRGWIEEKEEKISEVREQIRNWGDKIDSARRSLDK
;
A
#
# COMPACT_ATOMS: atom_id res chain seq x y z
N MET A 1 16.24 -114.01 5.35
CA MET A 1 16.65 -112.61 5.07
C MET A 1 18.09 -112.66 4.62
N SER A 2 18.36 -112.37 3.35
CA SER A 2 19.73 -112.27 2.86
C SER A 2 20.44 -111.21 3.70
N ALA A 3 21.59 -111.54 4.30
CA ALA A 3 22.41 -110.53 4.93
C ALA A 3 22.81 -109.55 3.82
N GLU A 4 22.23 -108.35 3.85
CA GLU A 4 22.61 -107.30 2.90
C GLU A 4 24.10 -107.01 3.05
N ASP A 5 24.78 -106.88 1.91
CA ASP A 5 26.21 -106.59 1.84
C ASP A 5 26.51 -105.33 2.68
N PRO A 6 27.43 -105.40 3.66
CA PRO A 6 27.89 -104.23 4.42
C PRO A 6 28.19 -103.00 3.57
N LYS A 7 28.69 -103.19 2.35
CA LYS A 7 28.98 -102.09 1.40
C LYS A 7 27.72 -101.44 0.85
N ASN A 8 26.65 -102.21 0.62
CA ASN A 8 25.38 -101.68 0.14
C ASN A 8 24.71 -100.81 1.24
N ASN A 9 24.78 -101.27 2.50
CA ASN A 9 24.31 -100.51 3.65
C ASN A 9 25.07 -99.18 3.83
N ALA A 10 26.39 -99.19 3.69
CA ALA A 10 27.22 -97.98 3.71
C ALA A 10 26.87 -97.01 2.56
N SER A 11 26.71 -97.54 1.33
CA SER A 11 26.36 -96.75 0.14
C SER A 11 25.01 -96.04 0.28
N ARG A 12 24.04 -96.68 0.94
CA ARG A 12 22.73 -96.08 1.20
C ARG A 12 22.83 -94.88 2.14
N ILE A 13 23.62 -94.98 3.22
CA ILE A 13 23.88 -93.86 4.14
C ILE A 13 24.63 -92.75 3.41
N GLU A 14 25.61 -93.08 2.57
CA GLU A 14 26.36 -92.10 1.77
C GLU A 14 25.43 -91.30 0.82
N GLY A 15 24.50 -91.98 0.15
CA GLY A 15 23.49 -91.32 -0.68
C GLY A 15 22.63 -90.32 0.10
N GLU A 16 22.27 -90.66 1.33
CA GLU A 16 21.53 -89.76 2.22
C GLU A 16 22.37 -88.57 2.68
N LEU A 17 23.65 -88.77 2.98
CA LEU A 17 24.57 -87.68 3.32
C LEU A 17 24.78 -86.74 2.14
N ARG A 18 24.83 -87.27 0.91
CA ARG A 18 24.90 -86.44 -0.31
C ARG A 18 23.68 -85.54 -0.45
N TYR A 19 22.48 -86.08 -0.24
CA TYR A 19 21.25 -85.30 -0.26
C TYR A 19 21.20 -84.27 0.89
N LEU A 20 21.67 -84.66 2.09
CA LEU A 20 21.76 -83.77 3.23
C LEU A 20 22.70 -82.57 2.97
N ARG A 21 23.83 -82.79 2.27
CA ARG A 21 24.73 -81.71 1.81
C ARG A 21 24.03 -80.77 0.82
N GLU A 22 23.23 -81.30 -0.09
CA GLU A 22 22.44 -80.48 -1.02
C GLU A 22 21.45 -79.57 -0.28
N LEU A 23 20.75 -80.10 0.73
CA LEU A 23 19.85 -79.30 1.57
C LEU A 23 20.57 -78.20 2.34
N SER A 24 21.79 -78.49 2.84
CA SER A 24 22.66 -77.48 3.47
C SER A 24 23.06 -76.38 2.49
N LEU A 25 23.51 -76.74 1.27
CA LEU A 25 23.86 -75.78 0.22
C LEU A 25 22.68 -74.91 -0.22
N GLN A 26 21.46 -75.46 -0.18
CA GLN A 26 20.23 -74.72 -0.47
C GLN A 26 19.70 -73.93 0.74
N HIS A 27 20.39 -73.97 1.89
CA HIS A 27 19.97 -73.38 3.16
C HIS A 27 18.57 -73.82 3.63
N LYS A 28 18.14 -75.03 3.27
CA LYS A 28 16.87 -75.62 3.67
C LYS A 28 17.00 -76.30 5.03
N TYR A 29 17.37 -75.53 6.05
CA TYR A 29 17.75 -76.07 7.35
C TYR A 29 16.65 -76.86 8.05
N LYS A 30 15.37 -76.52 7.82
CA LYS A 30 14.25 -77.29 8.37
C LYS A 30 14.25 -78.72 7.81
N GLU A 31 14.28 -78.85 6.49
CA GLU A 31 14.32 -80.14 5.79
C GLU A 31 15.63 -80.90 6.11
N PHE A 32 16.75 -80.18 6.26
CA PHE A 32 18.02 -80.74 6.71
C PHE A 32 17.89 -81.45 8.07
N TRP A 33 17.30 -80.79 9.08
CA TRP A 33 17.14 -81.38 10.41
C TRP A 33 16.10 -82.51 10.46
N GLU A 34 15.07 -82.45 9.62
CA GLU A 34 14.14 -83.57 9.43
C GLU A 34 14.87 -84.79 8.82
N ARG A 35 15.74 -84.56 7.82
CA ARG A 35 16.50 -85.63 7.15
C ARG A 35 17.62 -86.20 8.02
N THR A 36 18.18 -85.39 8.91
CA THR A 36 19.14 -85.78 9.95
C THR A 36 18.58 -86.90 10.84
N GLN A 37 17.28 -86.89 11.17
CA GLN A 37 16.65 -87.96 11.95
C GLN A 37 16.63 -89.30 11.20
N ILE A 38 16.36 -89.26 9.89
CA ILE A 38 16.34 -90.45 9.04
C ILE A 38 17.73 -91.08 8.97
N ILE A 39 18.77 -90.28 8.81
CA ILE A 39 20.17 -90.75 8.81
C ILE A 39 20.53 -91.38 10.16
N ASN A 40 20.16 -90.74 11.28
CA ASN A 40 20.36 -91.33 12.62
C ASN A 40 19.70 -92.70 12.76
N ASP A 41 18.51 -92.89 12.19
CA ASP A 41 17.80 -94.16 12.24
C ASP A 41 18.42 -95.22 11.32
N LEU A 42 18.96 -94.84 10.16
CA LEU A 42 19.72 -95.74 9.29
C LEU A 42 20.99 -96.26 9.98
N PHE A 43 21.73 -95.40 10.69
CA PHE A 43 22.89 -95.83 11.48
C PHE A 43 22.54 -96.82 12.60
N LYS A 44 21.31 -96.79 13.13
CA LYS A 44 20.83 -97.74 14.15
C LYS A 44 20.35 -99.07 13.55
N THR A 45 19.64 -99.00 12.42
CA THR A 45 18.87 -100.11 11.85
C THR A 45 19.65 -100.93 10.82
N LEU A 46 20.52 -100.32 10.01
CA LEU A 46 21.31 -101.03 9.02
C LEU A 46 22.53 -101.70 9.68
N LYS A 47 22.49 -103.03 9.80
CA LYS A 47 23.60 -103.88 10.25
C LYS A 47 23.62 -105.15 9.40
N PRO A 48 24.80 -105.68 9.01
CA PRO A 48 26.14 -105.20 9.33
C PRO A 48 26.60 -104.02 8.45
N ILE A 49 27.49 -103.17 8.99
CA ILE A 49 28.28 -102.15 8.28
C ILE A 49 29.73 -102.36 8.76
N LEU A 50 30.72 -102.27 7.87
CA LEU A 50 32.13 -102.33 8.27
C LEU A 50 32.44 -101.21 9.27
N LYS A 51 33.29 -101.49 10.25
CA LYS A 51 33.56 -100.55 11.34
C LYS A 51 34.18 -99.26 10.80
N GLU A 52 35.11 -99.40 9.87
CA GLU A 52 35.84 -98.31 9.23
C GLU A 52 34.88 -97.39 8.45
N ASP A 53 33.98 -97.96 7.65
CA ASP A 53 32.96 -97.22 6.89
C ASP A 53 31.99 -96.49 7.82
N ARG A 54 31.58 -97.15 8.91
CA ARG A 54 30.67 -96.56 9.90
C ARG A 54 31.31 -95.35 10.58
N GLU A 55 32.57 -95.46 11.00
CA GLU A 55 33.32 -94.37 11.63
C GLU A 55 33.52 -93.19 10.66
N LEU A 56 33.88 -93.47 9.41
CA LEU A 56 34.05 -92.45 8.36
C LEU A 56 32.74 -91.70 8.07
N LEU A 57 31.66 -92.42 7.81
CA LEU A 57 30.34 -91.84 7.51
C LEU A 57 29.80 -91.05 8.70
N TRP A 58 30.00 -91.55 9.93
CA TRP A 58 29.58 -90.85 11.14
C TRP A 58 30.39 -89.56 11.37
N SER A 59 31.69 -89.59 11.09
CA SER A 59 32.56 -88.40 11.16
C SER A 59 32.12 -87.34 10.16
N ASP A 60 31.87 -87.72 8.90
CA ASP A 60 31.39 -86.80 7.85
C ASP A 60 30.03 -86.20 8.20
N TYR A 61 29.09 -87.03 8.62
CA TYR A 61 27.77 -86.61 9.11
C TYR A 61 27.86 -85.62 10.28
N SER A 62 28.68 -85.92 11.28
CA SER A 62 28.85 -85.08 12.46
C SER A 62 29.47 -83.72 12.09
N SER A 63 30.48 -83.74 11.22
CA SER A 63 31.13 -82.54 10.69
C SER A 63 30.13 -81.67 9.91
N LEU A 64 29.31 -82.27 9.05
CA LEU A 64 28.27 -81.56 8.30
C LEU A 64 27.21 -80.93 9.22
N CYS A 65 26.74 -81.68 10.23
CA CYS A 65 25.80 -81.15 11.22
C CYS A 65 26.38 -79.98 12.01
N GLU A 66 27.64 -80.04 12.41
CA GLU A 66 28.29 -78.96 13.15
C GLU A 66 28.53 -77.73 12.26
N THR A 67 28.84 -77.95 10.98
CA THR A 67 28.93 -76.87 9.98
C THR A 67 27.60 -76.13 9.85
N VAL A 68 26.49 -76.86 9.66
CA VAL A 68 25.15 -76.26 9.56
C VAL A 68 24.73 -75.56 10.85
N LYS A 69 25.02 -76.14 12.02
CA LYS A 69 24.78 -75.45 13.31
C LYS A 69 25.56 -74.15 13.39
N GLN A 70 26.81 -74.14 12.96
CA GLN A 70 27.64 -72.94 12.98
C GLN A 70 27.13 -71.88 12.00
N GLU A 71 26.74 -72.27 10.78
CA GLU A 71 26.12 -71.38 9.80
C GLU A 71 24.82 -70.76 10.33
N MET A 72 23.95 -71.57 10.94
CA MET A 72 22.72 -71.07 11.56
C MET A 72 23.00 -70.13 12.74
N ARG A 73 24.00 -70.44 13.59
CA ARG A 73 24.46 -69.54 14.67
C ARG A 73 24.95 -68.21 14.10
N ASN A 74 25.78 -68.26 13.06
CA ASN A 74 26.32 -67.07 12.39
C ASN A 74 25.21 -66.24 11.72
N GLU A 75 24.25 -66.86 11.03
CA GLU A 75 23.11 -66.16 10.43
C GLU A 75 22.23 -65.51 11.51
N HIS A 76 21.98 -66.21 12.61
CA HIS A 76 21.23 -65.68 13.74
C HIS A 76 21.95 -64.50 14.41
N GLU A 77 23.27 -64.60 14.62
CA GLU A 77 24.08 -63.52 15.16
C GLU A 77 24.13 -62.31 14.20
N GLN A 78 24.24 -62.56 12.89
CA GLN A 78 24.19 -61.50 11.88
C GLN A 78 22.84 -60.79 11.88
N LYS A 79 21.72 -61.52 12.00
CA LYS A 79 20.38 -60.93 12.14
C LYS A 79 20.26 -60.07 13.40
N LYS A 80 20.87 -60.50 14.52
CA LYS A 80 20.95 -59.69 15.75
C LYS A 80 21.80 -58.42 15.58
N LYS A 81 22.96 -58.52 14.92
CA LYS A 81 23.80 -57.35 14.59
C LYS A 81 23.07 -56.36 13.68
N ASN A 82 22.36 -56.87 12.67
CA ASN A 82 21.51 -56.06 11.79
C ASN A 82 20.40 -55.34 12.58
N ALA A 83 19.72 -56.05 13.49
CA ALA A 83 18.69 -55.47 14.36
C ALA A 83 19.26 -54.39 15.28
N ALA A 84 20.43 -54.62 15.89
CA ALA A 84 21.12 -53.62 16.70
C ALA A 84 21.51 -52.36 15.91
N SER A 85 22.01 -52.53 14.68
CA SER A 85 22.36 -51.41 13.79
C SER A 85 21.13 -50.59 13.39
N ILE A 86 20.01 -51.23 13.03
CA ILE A 86 18.75 -50.52 12.76
C ILE A 86 18.23 -49.82 14.02
N GLY A 87 18.29 -50.49 15.17
CA GLY A 87 17.90 -49.91 16.46
C GLY A 87 18.68 -48.64 16.77
N GLN A 88 20.00 -48.67 16.60
CA GLN A 88 20.87 -47.51 16.77
C GLN A 88 20.50 -46.36 15.82
N GLU A 89 20.20 -46.66 14.55
CA GLU A 89 19.77 -45.62 13.60
C GLU A 89 18.40 -45.04 13.95
N ILE A 90 17.46 -45.85 14.46
CA ILE A 90 16.17 -45.36 14.98
C ILE A 90 16.38 -44.47 16.21
N ASP A 91 17.26 -44.86 17.13
CA ASP A 91 17.59 -44.06 18.31
C ASP A 91 18.29 -42.75 17.91
N ASN A 92 19.19 -42.79 16.92
CA ASN A 92 19.80 -41.61 16.32
C ASN A 92 18.74 -40.70 15.68
N LEU A 93 17.76 -41.27 14.96
CA LEU A 93 16.65 -40.51 14.39
C LEU A 93 15.81 -39.84 15.49
N ARG A 94 15.55 -40.53 16.60
CA ARG A 94 14.81 -39.97 17.73
C ARG A 94 15.59 -38.85 18.42
N TYR A 95 16.88 -39.07 18.68
CA TYR A 95 17.75 -38.16 19.43
C TYR A 95 18.11 -36.90 18.63
N ASN A 96 18.54 -37.05 17.37
CA ASN A 96 18.99 -35.94 16.54
C ASN A 96 17.86 -34.94 16.25
N TYR A 97 16.62 -35.41 16.23
CA TYR A 97 15.44 -34.59 16.01
C TYR A 97 14.67 -34.31 17.32
N ARG A 98 15.29 -34.59 18.47
CA ARG A 98 14.81 -34.34 19.84
C ARG A 98 13.31 -34.55 20.01
N ILE A 99 12.84 -35.72 19.65
CA ILE A 99 11.51 -36.20 20.03
C ILE A 99 11.63 -36.79 21.44
N VAL A 100 11.99 -35.94 22.40
CA VAL A 100 12.09 -36.30 23.81
C VAL A 100 10.84 -35.76 24.48
N GLU A 101 10.01 -36.67 24.98
CA GLU A 101 8.88 -36.37 25.88
C GLU A 101 7.87 -35.32 25.38
N GLY A 102 7.56 -35.34 24.08
CA GLY A 102 6.48 -34.51 23.52
C GLY A 102 6.79 -33.00 23.42
N ILE A 103 8.00 -32.57 23.75
CA ILE A 103 8.45 -31.18 23.61
C ILE A 103 9.47 -31.12 22.48
N LEU A 104 8.99 -30.93 21.25
CA LEU A 104 9.85 -30.55 20.14
C LEU A 104 10.46 -29.18 20.43
N PRO A 105 11.75 -28.94 20.13
CA PRO A 105 12.37 -27.63 20.33
C PRO A 105 11.64 -26.60 19.46
N ILE A 106 10.77 -25.80 20.09
CA ILE A 106 9.93 -24.78 19.42
C ILE A 106 10.80 -23.67 18.77
N THR A 107 12.09 -23.59 19.11
CA THR A 107 12.89 -22.38 18.92
C THR A 107 13.91 -22.41 17.78
N VAL A 108 14.16 -23.54 17.11
CA VAL A 108 15.11 -23.57 15.97
C VAL A 108 14.57 -24.49 14.89
N GLY A 109 14.30 -23.94 13.70
CA GLY A 109 13.55 -24.56 12.61
C GLY A 109 13.84 -26.05 12.40
N PHE A 110 12.84 -26.88 12.69
CA PHE A 110 12.92 -28.32 12.50
C PHE A 110 13.18 -28.64 11.03
N LYS A 111 14.27 -29.36 10.76
CA LYS A 111 14.69 -29.68 9.39
C LYS A 111 13.97 -30.94 8.89
N TYR A 112 12.69 -30.80 8.55
CA TYR A 112 11.87 -31.92 8.07
C TYR A 112 12.50 -32.67 6.89
N HIS A 113 13.18 -31.96 5.98
CA HIS A 113 13.83 -32.59 4.84
C HIS A 113 14.93 -33.58 5.26
N GLU A 114 15.79 -33.20 6.20
CA GLU A 114 16.86 -34.06 6.72
C GLU A 114 16.28 -35.25 7.50
N PHE A 115 15.23 -35.01 8.31
CA PHE A 115 14.51 -36.07 9.02
C PHE A 115 13.98 -37.14 8.07
N TRP A 116 13.22 -36.71 7.05
CA TRP A 116 12.61 -37.65 6.09
C TRP A 116 13.66 -38.36 5.23
N ALA A 117 14.80 -37.73 4.96
CA ALA A 117 15.93 -38.39 4.29
C ALA A 117 16.52 -39.52 5.14
N ASN A 118 16.71 -39.31 6.45
CA ASN A 118 17.20 -40.34 7.37
C ASN A 118 16.16 -41.44 7.61
N ALA A 119 14.89 -41.09 7.76
CA ALA A 119 13.79 -42.06 7.85
C ALA A 119 13.75 -42.99 6.62
N LYS A 120 13.94 -42.42 5.41
CA LYS A 120 14.04 -43.20 4.17
C LYS A 120 15.22 -44.18 4.17
N LYS A 121 16.38 -43.80 4.71
CA LYS A 121 17.54 -44.71 4.86
C LYS A 121 17.22 -45.88 5.78
N ILE A 122 16.59 -45.62 6.93
CA ILE A 122 16.16 -46.69 7.86
C ILE A 122 15.15 -47.62 7.20
N SER A 123 14.15 -47.07 6.50
CA SER A 123 13.20 -47.86 5.72
C SER A 123 13.89 -48.76 4.67
N GLN A 124 14.98 -48.28 4.07
CA GLN A 124 15.79 -49.06 3.14
C GLN A 124 16.56 -50.19 3.87
N MET A 125 17.12 -49.93 5.06
CA MET A 125 17.75 -50.99 5.88
C MET A 125 16.79 -52.12 6.22
N PHE A 126 15.52 -51.83 6.51
CA PHE A 126 14.49 -52.86 6.71
C PHE A 126 14.22 -53.73 5.47
N LYS A 127 14.52 -53.23 4.26
CA LYS A 127 14.37 -54.01 3.02
C LYS A 127 15.60 -54.86 2.75
N ASP A 128 16.77 -54.30 2.99
CA ASP A 128 18.04 -54.91 2.58
C ASP A 128 18.56 -55.93 3.62
N LEU A 129 18.26 -55.73 4.90
CA LEU A 129 18.76 -56.56 5.99
C LEU A 129 17.75 -57.62 6.42
N LYS A 130 18.22 -58.88 6.50
CA LYS A 130 17.47 -59.97 7.14
C LYS A 130 17.47 -59.76 8.66
N LEU A 131 16.28 -59.92 9.26
CA LEU A 131 16.03 -59.72 10.69
C LEU A 131 15.28 -60.92 11.25
N ILE A 132 15.36 -61.11 12.57
CA ILE A 132 14.44 -61.96 13.31
C ILE A 132 13.06 -61.29 13.29
N ARG A 133 11.98 -62.08 13.18
CA ARG A 133 10.63 -61.55 12.97
C ARG A 133 10.19 -60.63 14.11
N GLU A 134 10.43 -61.06 15.35
CA GLU A 134 10.06 -60.34 16.57
C GLU A 134 10.79 -58.98 16.66
N ASP A 135 12.10 -58.97 16.38
CA ASP A 135 12.90 -57.74 16.36
C ASP A 135 12.44 -56.79 15.25
N ARG A 136 12.12 -57.33 14.06
CA ARG A 136 11.59 -56.53 12.94
C ARG A 136 10.29 -55.84 13.33
N GLU A 137 9.33 -56.58 13.89
CA GLU A 137 8.02 -56.03 14.29
C GLU A 137 8.18 -54.93 15.35
N LYS A 138 9.01 -55.17 16.37
CA LYS A 138 9.31 -54.20 17.42
C LYS A 138 9.98 -52.93 16.88
N LEU A 139 11.06 -53.06 16.12
CA LEU A 139 11.79 -51.92 15.55
C LEU A 139 10.92 -51.14 14.56
N TRP A 140 10.13 -51.83 13.74
CA TRP A 140 9.23 -51.20 12.77
C TRP A 140 8.12 -50.40 13.47
N SER A 141 7.56 -50.92 14.56
CA SER A 141 6.57 -50.20 15.37
C SER A 141 7.16 -48.91 15.94
N ASN A 142 8.35 -48.97 16.54
CA ASN A 142 9.05 -47.78 17.06
C ASN A 142 9.35 -46.76 15.96
N TYR A 143 9.87 -47.21 14.81
CA TYR A 143 10.14 -46.36 13.65
C TYR A 143 8.88 -45.65 13.14
N THR A 144 7.76 -46.39 13.04
CA THR A 144 6.49 -45.85 12.55
C THR A 144 5.92 -44.82 13.51
N LEU A 145 5.97 -45.08 14.82
CA LEU A 145 5.55 -44.15 15.87
C LEU A 145 6.28 -42.79 15.72
N ILE A 146 7.60 -42.83 15.62
CA ILE A 146 8.46 -41.64 15.44
C ILE A 146 8.07 -40.86 14.17
N CYS A 147 7.87 -41.57 13.05
CA CYS A 147 7.48 -40.93 11.79
C CYS A 147 6.09 -40.28 11.86
N ASP A 148 5.13 -40.94 12.51
CA ASP A 148 3.76 -40.44 12.63
C ASP A 148 3.69 -39.23 13.58
N GLU A 149 4.49 -39.20 14.65
CA GLU A 149 4.61 -38.03 15.53
C GLU A 149 5.16 -36.82 14.79
N VAL A 150 6.26 -36.98 14.03
CA VAL A 150 6.82 -35.88 13.22
C VAL A 150 5.85 -35.43 12.13
N ARG A 151 5.12 -36.37 11.50
CA ARG A 151 4.09 -36.04 10.51
C ARG A 151 2.98 -35.21 11.13
N ARG A 152 2.42 -35.63 12.27
CA ARG A 152 1.39 -34.86 13.00
C ARG A 152 1.86 -33.45 13.35
N PHE A 153 3.11 -33.32 13.79
CA PHE A 153 3.67 -32.00 14.10
C PHE A 153 3.83 -31.14 12.84
N GLN A 154 4.37 -31.71 11.75
CA GLN A 154 4.48 -31.02 10.45
C GLN A 154 3.13 -30.56 9.92
N ASP A 155 2.12 -31.41 10.00
CA ASP A 155 0.76 -31.10 9.56
C ASP A 155 0.12 -30.03 10.46
N GLY A 156 0.38 -30.07 11.77
CA GLY A 156 -0.02 -29.03 12.71
C GLY A 156 0.60 -27.67 12.40
N GLU A 157 1.88 -27.61 12.05
CA GLU A 157 2.53 -26.36 11.62
C GLU A 157 1.95 -25.83 10.30
N ARG A 158 1.69 -26.72 9.33
CA ARG A 158 1.05 -26.36 8.05
C ARG A 158 -0.37 -25.85 8.26
N GLU A 159 -1.15 -26.51 9.10
CA GLU A 159 -2.51 -26.09 9.44
C GLU A 159 -2.52 -24.73 10.13
N LYS A 160 -1.61 -24.51 11.10
CA LYS A 160 -1.45 -23.20 11.76
C LYS A 160 -1.07 -22.12 10.74
N SER A 161 -0.12 -22.40 9.86
CA SER A 161 0.28 -21.50 8.77
C SER A 161 -0.90 -21.18 7.85
N ARG A 162 -1.70 -22.18 7.48
CA ARG A 162 -2.89 -21.99 6.64
C ARG A 162 -3.92 -21.07 7.31
N ARG A 163 -4.22 -21.28 8.60
CA ARG A 163 -5.14 -20.40 9.35
C ARG A 163 -4.62 -18.98 9.47
N ASN A 164 -3.31 -18.83 9.73
CA ASN A 164 -2.67 -17.52 9.77
C ASN A 164 -2.76 -16.82 8.42
N ARG A 165 -2.54 -17.55 7.31
CA ARG A 165 -2.72 -17.06 5.94
C ARG A 165 -4.15 -16.60 5.71
N GLU A 166 -5.15 -17.44 6.00
CA GLU A 166 -6.57 -17.12 5.83
C GLU A 166 -6.98 -15.86 6.62
N PHE A 167 -6.51 -15.73 7.86
CA PHE A 167 -6.72 -14.54 8.68
C PHE A 167 -6.11 -13.28 8.05
N ILE A 168 -4.84 -13.35 7.65
CA ILE A 168 -4.14 -12.24 6.98
C ILE A 168 -4.81 -11.87 5.66
N GLU A 169 -5.24 -12.85 4.87
CA GLU A 169 -5.98 -12.63 3.63
C GLU A 169 -7.32 -11.93 3.86
N GLY A 170 -8.02 -12.26 4.96
CA GLY A 170 -9.22 -11.55 5.39
C GLY A 170 -8.94 -10.07 5.65
N LEU A 171 -7.89 -9.76 6.41
CA LEU A 171 -7.47 -8.38 6.68
C LEU A 171 -7.06 -7.64 5.40
N ILE A 172 -6.33 -8.30 4.50
CA ILE A 172 -5.96 -7.72 3.19
C ILE A 172 -7.21 -7.42 2.37
N SER A 173 -8.19 -8.33 2.33
CA SER A 173 -9.45 -8.12 1.62
C SER A 173 -10.21 -6.90 2.15
N ASP A 174 -10.26 -6.71 3.47
CA ASP A 174 -10.96 -5.59 4.07
C ASP A 174 -10.23 -4.26 3.84
N ALA A 175 -8.90 -4.25 3.98
CA ALA A 175 -8.07 -3.10 3.60
C ALA A 175 -8.20 -2.77 2.10
N TYR A 176 -8.35 -3.79 1.25
CA TYR A 176 -8.55 -3.61 -0.18
C TYR A 176 -9.90 -2.96 -0.49
N LYS A 177 -10.97 -3.37 0.19
CA LYS A 177 -12.30 -2.73 0.09
C LYS A 177 -12.22 -1.27 0.56
N GLN A 178 -11.56 -1.01 1.68
CA GLN A 178 -11.34 0.35 2.19
C GLN A 178 -10.62 1.21 1.14
N ALA A 179 -9.52 0.72 0.56
CA ALA A 179 -8.79 1.41 -0.50
C ALA A 179 -9.60 1.56 -1.79
N LYS A 180 -10.48 0.61 -2.11
CA LYS A 180 -11.30 0.62 -3.33
C LYS A 180 -12.40 1.67 -3.28
N TYR A 181 -13.03 1.86 -2.13
CA TYR A 181 -14.17 2.76 -1.93
C TYR A 181 -13.79 4.07 -1.23
N ALA A 182 -12.50 4.34 -1.03
CA ALA A 182 -12.05 5.61 -0.50
C ALA A 182 -12.38 6.75 -1.50
N GLU A 183 -13.09 7.77 -1.02
CA GLU A 183 -13.44 8.97 -1.81
C GLU A 183 -12.54 10.16 -1.47
N ASN A 184 -11.86 10.10 -0.33
CA ASN A 184 -11.09 11.19 0.22
C ASN A 184 -9.75 10.72 0.82
N LYS A 185 -8.97 11.68 1.30
CA LYS A 185 -7.66 11.43 1.92
C LYS A 185 -7.76 10.54 3.15
N GLU A 186 -8.75 10.76 4.00
CA GLU A 186 -8.92 10.01 5.24
C GLU A 186 -9.14 8.51 4.97
N GLY A 187 -9.98 8.16 3.99
CA GLY A 187 -10.18 6.76 3.60
C GLY A 187 -8.90 6.08 3.10
N ILE A 188 -8.04 6.82 2.38
CA ILE A 188 -6.72 6.33 1.94
C ILE A 188 -5.75 6.17 3.12
N ASP A 189 -5.72 7.14 4.04
CA ASP A 189 -4.85 7.09 5.21
C ASP A 189 -5.25 5.91 6.14
N GLN A 190 -6.54 5.64 6.29
CA GLN A 190 -7.05 4.43 6.96
C GLN A 190 -6.58 3.14 6.27
N ALA A 191 -6.71 3.04 4.95
CA ALA A 191 -6.24 1.87 4.20
C ALA A 191 -4.72 1.64 4.34
N LYS A 192 -3.91 2.72 4.37
CA LYS A 192 -2.46 2.65 4.64
C LYS A 192 -2.16 2.19 6.06
N SER A 193 -2.93 2.64 7.05
CA SER A 193 -2.79 2.18 8.43
C SER A 193 -3.04 0.66 8.52
N MET A 194 -4.14 0.18 7.91
CA MET A 194 -4.44 -1.25 7.84
C MET A 194 -3.32 -2.02 7.11
N GLN A 195 -2.81 -1.50 6.00
CA GLN A 195 -1.70 -2.09 5.26
C GLN A 195 -0.44 -2.26 6.12
N ALA A 196 -0.11 -1.27 6.93
CA ALA A 196 1.05 -1.31 7.83
C ALA A 196 0.85 -2.31 8.97
N GLU A 197 -0.34 -2.38 9.56
CA GLU A 197 -0.68 -3.36 10.59
C GLU A 197 -0.57 -4.80 10.05
N ILE A 198 -1.12 -5.05 8.86
CA ILE A 198 -1.04 -6.36 8.19
C ILE A 198 0.43 -6.77 8.01
N LEU A 199 1.30 -5.84 7.61
CA LEU A 199 2.73 -6.12 7.44
C LEU A 199 3.39 -6.55 8.76
N GLU A 200 3.02 -5.93 9.88
CA GLU A 200 3.53 -6.32 11.20
C GLU A 200 3.00 -7.70 11.63
N ILE A 201 1.73 -8.01 11.35
CA ILE A 201 1.16 -9.34 11.60
C ILE A 201 1.91 -10.39 10.77
N MET A 202 2.15 -10.15 9.48
CA MET A 202 2.90 -11.04 8.60
C MET A 202 4.35 -11.30 9.05
N LYS A 203 4.95 -10.36 9.79
CA LYS A 203 6.30 -10.53 10.37
C LYS A 203 6.28 -11.37 11.64
N LYS A 204 5.25 -11.21 12.47
CA LYS A 204 5.10 -11.89 13.76
C LYS A 204 4.58 -13.31 13.62
N GLU A 205 3.63 -13.52 12.72
CA GLU A 205 2.99 -14.81 12.54
C GLU A 205 3.88 -15.83 11.84
N LYS A 206 3.79 -17.09 12.29
CA LYS A 206 4.54 -18.19 11.68
C LYS A 206 3.83 -18.62 10.41
N LEU A 207 4.45 -18.34 9.26
CA LEU A 207 4.02 -18.76 7.94
C LEU A 207 5.09 -19.63 7.30
N ILE A 208 4.69 -20.74 6.68
CA ILE A 208 5.57 -21.46 5.76
C ILE A 208 5.82 -20.61 4.52
N LYS A 209 6.92 -20.89 3.82
CA LYS A 209 7.35 -20.09 2.66
C LYS A 209 6.24 -19.87 1.63
N SER A 210 5.54 -20.94 1.24
CA SER A 210 4.46 -20.87 0.24
C SER A 210 3.34 -19.91 0.65
N ASP A 211 2.86 -20.01 1.89
CA ASP A 211 1.78 -19.17 2.40
C ASP A 211 2.24 -17.71 2.55
N ARG A 212 3.49 -17.51 2.99
CA ARG A 212 4.09 -16.18 3.10
C ARG A 212 4.19 -15.48 1.74
N ASP A 213 4.64 -16.21 0.72
CA ASP A 213 4.76 -15.70 -0.65
C ASP A 213 3.38 -15.31 -1.21
N GLU A 214 2.33 -16.08 -0.90
CA GLU A 214 0.96 -15.76 -1.29
C GLU A 214 0.41 -14.51 -0.58
N CYS A 215 0.55 -14.42 0.75
CA CYS A 215 0.18 -13.21 1.49
C CYS A 215 0.94 -11.98 0.96
N TRP A 216 2.24 -12.14 0.66
CA TRP A 216 3.08 -11.05 0.14
C TRP A 216 2.59 -10.56 -1.22
N LYS A 217 2.23 -11.48 -2.12
CA LYS A 217 1.64 -11.13 -3.42
C LYS A 217 0.37 -10.30 -3.24
N ARG A 218 -0.57 -10.74 -2.39
CA ARG A 218 -1.82 -10.01 -2.15
C ARG A 218 -1.59 -8.67 -1.45
N TRP A 219 -0.60 -8.58 -0.56
CA TRP A 219 -0.22 -7.33 0.08
C TRP A 219 0.35 -6.32 -0.93
N LEU A 220 1.12 -6.76 -1.92
CA LEU A 220 1.60 -5.91 -3.02
C LEU A 220 0.44 -5.43 -3.93
N GLU A 221 -0.53 -6.29 -4.20
CA GLU A 221 -1.75 -5.91 -4.94
C GLU A 221 -2.55 -4.84 -4.18
N LEU A 222 -2.69 -4.98 -2.85
CA LEU A 222 -3.27 -3.95 -1.99
C LEU A 222 -2.49 -2.63 -2.06
N LYS A 223 -1.15 -2.69 -1.98
CA LYS A 223 -0.30 -1.50 -2.09
C LYS A 223 -0.56 -0.74 -3.39
N LYS A 224 -0.51 -1.46 -4.51
CA LYS A 224 -0.79 -0.90 -5.83
C LYS A 224 -2.19 -0.28 -5.88
N ARG A 225 -3.19 -0.95 -5.30
CA ARG A 225 -4.55 -0.42 -5.26
C ARG A 225 -4.65 0.89 -4.49
N ILE A 226 -3.99 1.01 -3.34
CA ILE A 226 -3.92 2.24 -2.56
C ILE A 226 -3.30 3.36 -3.40
N ASP A 227 -2.18 3.09 -4.07
CA ASP A 227 -1.48 4.07 -4.92
C ASP A 227 -2.36 4.53 -6.10
N ASP A 228 -3.05 3.59 -6.77
CA ASP A 228 -3.96 3.87 -7.88
C ASP A 228 -5.16 4.73 -7.44
N THR A 229 -5.83 4.37 -6.32
CA THR A 229 -6.95 5.16 -5.81
C THR A 229 -6.48 6.55 -5.36
N GLN A 230 -5.34 6.64 -4.68
CA GLN A 230 -4.75 7.91 -4.26
C GLN A 230 -4.49 8.82 -5.48
N TYR A 231 -3.95 8.27 -6.56
CA TYR A 231 -3.75 8.99 -7.81
C TYR A 231 -5.08 9.50 -8.39
N ASN A 232 -6.11 8.65 -8.45
CA ASN A 232 -7.41 9.01 -9.01
C ASN A 232 -8.12 10.13 -8.23
N ILE A 233 -8.12 10.06 -6.89
CA ILE A 233 -8.68 11.13 -6.04
C ILE A 233 -7.94 12.44 -6.31
N SER A 234 -6.61 12.39 -6.37
CA SER A 234 -5.79 13.57 -6.65
C SER A 234 -6.00 14.12 -8.06
N GLU A 235 -6.21 13.26 -9.06
CA GLU A 235 -6.51 13.65 -10.44
C GLU A 235 -7.86 14.34 -10.56
N TYR A 236 -8.91 13.74 -9.99
CA TYR A 236 -10.24 14.34 -10.02
C TYR A 236 -10.26 15.72 -9.37
N LYS A 237 -9.65 15.84 -8.18
CA LYS A 237 -9.60 17.13 -7.48
C LYS A 237 -8.73 18.15 -8.22
N TYR A 238 -7.65 17.71 -8.88
CA TYR A 238 -6.83 18.57 -9.72
C TYR A 238 -7.62 19.15 -10.89
N ILE A 239 -8.36 18.30 -11.63
CA ILE A 239 -9.16 18.73 -12.78
C ILE A 239 -10.23 19.74 -12.35
N SER A 240 -10.96 19.45 -11.27
CA SER A 240 -11.98 20.36 -10.73
C SER A 240 -11.39 21.72 -10.35
N LEU A 241 -10.36 21.73 -9.49
CA LEU A 241 -9.78 22.99 -9.02
C LEU A 241 -9.07 23.77 -10.13
N LYS A 242 -8.46 23.09 -11.09
CA LYS A 242 -7.88 23.75 -12.26
C LYS A 242 -8.98 24.44 -13.07
N SER A 243 -10.10 23.76 -13.31
CA SER A 243 -11.25 24.36 -13.99
C SER A 243 -11.77 25.59 -13.25
N ASP A 244 -11.83 25.57 -11.92
CA ASP A 244 -12.31 26.70 -11.13
C ASP A 244 -11.30 27.86 -11.11
N ALA A 245 -9.99 27.55 -11.10
CA ALA A 245 -8.94 28.56 -11.25
C ALA A 245 -8.95 29.20 -12.65
N ASP A 246 -9.18 28.42 -13.71
CA ASP A 246 -9.33 28.93 -15.07
C ASP A 246 -10.56 29.86 -15.17
N LYS A 247 -11.69 29.54 -14.51
CA LYS A 247 -12.86 30.45 -14.40
C LYS A 247 -12.51 31.74 -13.67
N CYS A 248 -11.79 31.66 -12.55
CA CYS A 248 -11.34 32.86 -11.82
C CYS A 248 -10.50 33.78 -12.71
N LEU A 249 -9.63 33.20 -13.54
CA LEU A 249 -8.83 33.94 -14.49
C LEU A 249 -9.70 34.63 -15.55
N ASP A 250 -10.70 33.92 -16.09
CA ASP A 250 -11.64 34.48 -17.06
C ASP A 250 -12.46 35.64 -16.47
N MET A 251 -13.01 35.46 -15.27
CA MET A 251 -13.72 36.52 -14.53
C MET A 251 -12.82 37.75 -14.30
N ALA A 252 -11.55 37.55 -13.94
CA ALA A 252 -10.62 38.65 -13.78
C ALA A 252 -10.43 39.43 -15.09
N TYR A 253 -10.46 38.76 -16.25
CA TYR A 253 -10.33 39.41 -17.57
C TYR A 253 -11.62 40.03 -18.11
N ASN A 254 -12.79 39.46 -17.83
CA ASN A 254 -14.03 39.83 -18.51
C ASN A 254 -15.06 40.51 -17.60
N ASP A 255 -15.07 40.18 -16.31
CA ASP A 255 -16.14 40.55 -15.39
C ASP A 255 -15.69 41.59 -14.33
N ASP A 256 -16.47 41.72 -13.25
CA ASP A 256 -16.14 42.58 -12.11
C ASP A 256 -14.91 42.05 -11.36
N PRO A 257 -13.82 42.82 -11.29
CA PRO A 257 -12.61 42.38 -10.60
C PRO A 257 -12.81 42.16 -9.09
N HIS A 258 -13.80 42.78 -8.44
CA HIS A 258 -14.08 42.53 -7.03
C HIS A 258 -14.71 41.15 -6.79
N GLU A 259 -15.64 40.74 -7.66
CA GLU A 259 -16.23 39.40 -7.63
C GLU A 259 -15.16 38.33 -7.93
N ALA A 260 -14.31 38.58 -8.94
CA ALA A 260 -13.18 37.70 -9.24
C ALA A 260 -12.25 37.48 -8.04
N LEU A 261 -11.95 38.53 -7.25
CA LEU A 261 -11.11 38.38 -6.04
C LEU A 261 -11.78 37.54 -4.94
N ASN A 262 -13.10 37.57 -4.81
CA ASN A 262 -13.81 36.75 -3.85
C ASN A 262 -13.80 35.27 -4.26
N GLU A 263 -14.03 34.99 -5.55
CA GLU A 263 -13.94 33.63 -6.10
C GLU A 263 -12.51 33.07 -5.99
N ILE A 264 -11.48 33.86 -6.29
CA ILE A 264 -10.08 33.45 -6.11
C ILE A 264 -9.82 33.00 -4.66
N LYS A 265 -10.32 33.75 -3.66
CA LYS A 265 -10.16 33.38 -2.24
C LYS A 265 -10.88 32.07 -1.89
N ALA A 266 -12.07 31.86 -2.44
CA ALA A 266 -12.82 30.61 -2.25
C ALA A 266 -12.03 29.41 -2.82
N VAL A 267 -11.55 29.52 -4.06
CA VAL A 267 -10.74 28.47 -4.68
C VAL A 267 -9.40 28.26 -3.97
N GLN A 268 -8.77 29.32 -3.44
CA GLN A 268 -7.54 29.20 -2.64
C GLN A 268 -7.76 28.41 -1.34
N LYS A 269 -8.93 28.60 -0.68
CA LYS A 269 -9.30 27.83 0.51
C LYS A 269 -9.48 26.35 0.16
N ASP A 270 -10.23 26.06 -0.89
CA ASP A 270 -10.45 24.69 -1.35
C ASP A 270 -9.14 24.01 -1.80
N LEU A 271 -8.24 24.77 -2.43
CA LEU A 271 -6.91 24.30 -2.80
C LEU A 271 -6.07 23.95 -1.57
N HIS A 272 -6.21 24.70 -0.46
CA HIS A 272 -5.47 24.43 0.76
C HIS A 272 -5.84 23.05 1.33
N GLU A 273 -7.12 22.77 1.43
CA GLU A 273 -7.69 21.52 1.98
C GLU A 273 -7.55 20.33 1.02
N ALA A 274 -7.36 20.57 -0.28
CA ALA A 274 -7.29 19.52 -1.29
C ALA A 274 -6.02 18.65 -1.21
N PHE A 275 -6.25 17.34 -1.36
CA PHE A 275 -5.19 16.35 -1.47
C PHE A 275 -4.57 16.34 -2.88
N LEU A 276 -3.45 17.04 -3.05
CA LEU A 276 -2.76 17.21 -4.34
C LEU A 276 -1.24 17.06 -4.22
N TYR A 277 -0.63 16.55 -5.29
CA TYR A 277 0.82 16.61 -5.46
C TYR A 277 1.30 18.07 -5.62
N LYS A 278 2.51 18.35 -5.11
CA LYS A 278 3.10 19.70 -5.08
C LYS A 278 3.10 20.37 -6.46
N ASN A 279 3.57 19.68 -7.49
CA ASN A 279 3.60 20.20 -8.86
C ASN A 279 2.22 20.63 -9.41
N ARG A 280 1.15 19.93 -9.03
CA ARG A 280 -0.22 20.24 -9.43
C ARG A 280 -0.76 21.44 -8.66
N ARG A 281 -0.47 21.50 -7.36
CA ARG A 281 -0.82 22.63 -6.50
C ARG A 281 -0.15 23.91 -6.99
N ASP A 282 1.14 23.87 -7.29
CA ASP A 282 1.92 25.01 -7.79
C ASP A 282 1.35 25.55 -9.12
N ARG A 283 0.89 24.65 -10.01
CA ARG A 283 0.23 25.05 -11.28
C ARG A 283 -1.07 25.81 -11.04
N ILE A 284 -1.95 25.30 -10.17
CA ILE A 284 -3.22 25.98 -9.84
C ILE A 284 -2.92 27.32 -9.17
N GLN A 285 -1.97 27.35 -8.23
CA GLN A 285 -1.55 28.57 -7.56
C GLN A 285 -1.02 29.62 -8.56
N GLY A 286 -0.24 29.21 -9.56
CA GLY A 286 0.21 30.11 -10.63
C GLY A 286 -0.92 30.73 -11.43
N ILE A 287 -1.98 29.96 -11.74
CA ILE A 287 -3.18 30.48 -12.41
C ILE A 287 -3.91 31.49 -11.51
N LEU A 288 -4.12 31.15 -10.24
CA LEU A 288 -4.80 32.02 -9.27
C LEU A 288 -4.00 33.31 -9.00
N SER A 289 -2.68 33.24 -8.90
CA SER A 289 -1.81 34.42 -8.77
C SER A 289 -1.94 35.34 -9.99
N LYS A 290 -1.94 34.77 -11.20
CA LYS A 290 -2.16 35.54 -12.43
C LYS A 290 -3.54 36.21 -12.44
N ALA A 291 -4.59 35.48 -12.05
CA ALA A 291 -5.95 36.03 -11.96
C ALA A 291 -6.03 37.19 -10.95
N TRP A 292 -5.37 37.03 -9.81
CA TRP A 292 -5.28 38.06 -8.77
C TRP A 292 -4.61 39.33 -9.28
N ASP A 293 -3.45 39.21 -9.93
CA ASP A 293 -2.71 40.35 -10.48
C ASP A 293 -3.52 41.13 -11.52
N VAL A 294 -4.27 40.42 -12.37
CA VAL A 294 -5.17 41.02 -13.37
C VAL A 294 -6.30 41.78 -12.70
N ALA A 295 -6.99 41.15 -11.74
CA ALA A 295 -8.10 41.79 -11.03
C ALA A 295 -7.66 43.05 -10.26
N ILE A 296 -6.52 42.98 -9.56
CA ILE A 296 -5.95 44.13 -8.85
C ILE A 296 -5.56 45.24 -9.82
N SER A 297 -4.93 44.91 -10.95
CA SER A 297 -4.55 45.90 -11.96
C SER A 297 -5.78 46.63 -12.51
N LYS A 298 -6.88 45.92 -12.78
CA LYS A 298 -8.15 46.54 -13.19
C LYS A 298 -8.75 47.45 -12.12
N ILE A 299 -8.76 47.02 -10.86
CA ILE A 299 -9.29 47.84 -9.74
C ILE A 299 -8.50 49.14 -9.65
N ASN A 300 -7.18 49.07 -9.75
CA ASN A 300 -6.32 50.25 -9.75
C ASN A 300 -6.58 51.15 -10.96
N ALA A 301 -6.76 50.59 -12.16
CA ALA A 301 -7.12 51.36 -13.34
C ALA A 301 -8.48 52.08 -13.19
N ILE A 302 -9.49 51.40 -12.64
CA ILE A 302 -10.80 52.01 -12.35
C ILE A 302 -10.65 53.15 -11.33
N ARG A 303 -9.82 52.96 -10.31
CA ARG A 303 -9.56 53.96 -9.27
C ARG A 303 -8.86 55.21 -9.83
N GLU A 304 -7.81 55.01 -10.64
CA GLU A 304 -7.09 56.12 -11.28
C GLU A 304 -7.98 56.85 -12.30
N GLU A 305 -8.82 56.13 -13.05
CA GLU A 305 -9.77 56.75 -13.98
C GLU A 305 -10.83 57.57 -13.24
N LYS A 306 -11.36 57.08 -12.12
CA LYS A 306 -12.28 57.85 -11.25
C LYS A 306 -11.59 59.11 -10.72
N LYS A 307 -10.34 58.99 -10.28
CA LYS A 307 -9.54 60.12 -9.79
C LYS A 307 -9.28 61.14 -10.92
N ARG A 308 -8.95 60.70 -12.12
CA ARG A 308 -8.76 61.55 -13.30
C ARG A 308 -10.04 62.31 -13.64
N LYS A 309 -11.18 61.62 -13.76
CA LYS A 309 -12.48 62.26 -14.02
C LYS A 309 -12.86 63.28 -12.96
N TYR A 310 -12.58 62.98 -11.69
CA TYR A 310 -12.81 63.91 -10.59
C TYR A 310 -11.94 65.16 -10.72
N LEU A 311 -10.65 65.02 -11.03
CA LEU A 311 -9.74 66.15 -11.25
C LEU A 311 -10.17 67.01 -12.45
N GLU A 312 -10.53 66.38 -13.58
CA GLU A 312 -11.04 67.10 -14.76
C GLU A 312 -12.38 67.80 -14.50
N TRP A 313 -13.25 67.20 -13.68
CA TRP A 313 -14.47 67.86 -13.24
C TRP A 313 -14.16 69.04 -12.32
N LYS A 314 -13.22 68.89 -11.39
CA LYS A 314 -12.77 69.93 -10.47
C LYS A 314 -12.17 71.12 -11.22
N GLU A 315 -11.22 70.90 -12.12
CA GLU A 315 -10.56 71.95 -12.91
C GLU A 315 -11.57 72.72 -13.77
N ARG A 316 -12.50 72.02 -14.43
CA ARG A 316 -13.58 72.67 -15.19
C ARG A 316 -14.49 73.51 -14.31
N THR A 317 -14.76 73.05 -13.09
CA THR A 317 -15.61 73.77 -12.14
C THR A 317 -14.90 75.02 -11.62
N GLU A 318 -13.61 74.91 -11.27
CA GLU A 318 -12.77 76.05 -10.86
C GLU A 318 -12.63 77.09 -11.98
N SER A 319 -12.38 76.67 -13.22
CA SER A 319 -12.30 77.60 -14.38
C SER A 319 -13.63 78.31 -14.65
N ASN A 320 -14.77 77.63 -14.45
CA ASN A 320 -16.08 78.28 -14.58
C ASN A 320 -16.32 79.32 -13.48
N ILE A 321 -15.90 79.04 -12.24
CA ILE A 321 -15.96 80.00 -11.13
C ILE A 321 -15.14 81.24 -11.47
N GLU A 322 -13.89 81.08 -11.91
CA GLU A 322 -13.01 82.20 -12.30
C GLU A 322 -13.63 83.05 -13.41
N ARG A 323 -14.22 82.43 -14.44
CA ARG A 323 -14.92 83.15 -15.51
C ARG A 323 -16.12 83.94 -15.00
N TRP A 324 -16.90 83.37 -14.09
CA TRP A 324 -18.03 84.07 -13.49
C TRP A 324 -17.57 85.23 -12.60
N GLU A 325 -16.48 85.07 -11.85
CA GLU A 325 -15.86 86.14 -11.06
C GLU A 325 -15.38 87.29 -11.96
N ILE A 326 -14.71 86.98 -13.08
CA ILE A 326 -14.29 87.99 -14.08
C ILE A 326 -15.51 88.71 -14.67
N ASN A 327 -16.59 87.99 -14.99
CA ASN A 327 -17.81 88.59 -15.52
C ASN A 327 -18.50 89.50 -14.50
N ILE A 328 -18.55 89.10 -13.22
CA ILE A 328 -19.05 89.94 -12.14
C ILE A 328 -18.22 91.23 -12.08
N GLN A 329 -16.89 91.12 -12.04
CA GLN A 329 -16.00 92.28 -11.96
C GLN A 329 -16.17 93.24 -13.16
N ASN A 330 -16.31 92.70 -14.38
CA ASN A 330 -16.54 93.49 -15.59
C ASN A 330 -17.90 94.20 -15.54
N SER A 331 -18.94 93.52 -15.07
CA SER A 331 -20.28 94.08 -14.91
C SER A 331 -20.34 95.14 -13.80
N GLU A 332 -19.61 94.96 -12.69
CA GLU A 332 -19.45 95.97 -11.65
C GLU A 332 -18.77 97.23 -12.19
N ASN A 333 -17.67 97.06 -12.94
CA ASN A 333 -16.99 98.18 -13.60
C ASN A 333 -17.91 98.91 -14.60
N PHE A 334 -18.78 98.17 -15.30
CA PHE A 334 -19.77 98.74 -16.21
C PHE A 334 -20.85 99.52 -15.45
N ILE A 335 -21.35 98.99 -14.33
CA ILE A 335 -22.27 99.71 -13.42
C ILE A 335 -21.62 101.00 -12.94
N SER A 336 -20.36 100.97 -12.46
CA SER A 336 -19.68 102.19 -11.98
C SER A 336 -19.58 103.28 -13.06
N ARG A 337 -19.36 102.91 -14.32
CA ARG A 337 -19.40 103.87 -15.45
C ARG A 337 -20.80 104.44 -15.69
N LEU A 338 -21.84 103.60 -15.59
CA LEU A 338 -23.22 104.06 -15.71
C LEU A 338 -23.59 104.99 -14.54
N GLU A 339 -23.16 104.70 -13.32
CA GLU A 339 -23.36 105.55 -12.14
C GLU A 339 -22.63 106.90 -12.27
N GLU A 340 -21.46 106.93 -12.90
CA GLU A 340 -20.76 108.18 -13.26
C GLU A 340 -21.54 108.98 -14.31
N GLN A 341 -22.04 108.32 -15.37
CA GLN A 341 -22.87 108.97 -16.39
C GLN A 341 -24.19 109.49 -15.81
N ILE A 342 -24.83 108.75 -14.89
CA ILE A 342 -26.04 109.19 -14.20
C ILE A 342 -25.74 110.45 -13.40
N ARG A 343 -24.65 110.52 -12.62
CA ARG A 343 -24.27 111.74 -11.89
C ARG A 343 -24.09 112.95 -12.80
N ASP A 344 -23.44 112.77 -13.95
CA ASP A 344 -23.31 113.83 -14.96
C ASP A 344 -24.66 114.26 -15.55
N LEU A 345 -25.60 113.33 -15.72
CA LEU A 345 -26.96 113.60 -16.19
C LEU A 345 -27.81 114.27 -15.09
N GLU A 346 -27.66 113.88 -13.83
CA GLU A 346 -28.31 114.50 -12.68
C GLU A 346 -27.89 115.97 -12.55
N ASP A 347 -26.60 116.27 -12.70
CA ASP A 347 -26.09 117.64 -12.71
C ASP A 347 -26.65 118.45 -13.90
N LYS A 348 -26.76 117.82 -15.09
CA LYS A 348 -27.40 118.46 -16.27
C LYS A 348 -28.90 118.68 -16.09
N ALA A 349 -29.60 117.78 -15.42
CA ALA A 349 -31.02 117.92 -15.10
C ALA A 349 -31.25 119.03 -14.05
N ALA A 350 -30.39 119.11 -13.04
CA ALA A 350 -30.44 120.13 -12.00
C ALA A 350 -30.16 121.54 -12.54
N ASN A 351 -29.30 121.64 -13.57
CA ASN A 351 -28.92 122.90 -14.22
C ASN A 351 -29.72 123.20 -15.50
N ALA A 352 -30.79 122.45 -15.78
CA ALA A 352 -31.62 122.62 -16.97
C ALA A 352 -32.38 123.96 -16.95
N ARG A 353 -32.36 124.70 -18.07
CA ARG A 353 -33.08 125.97 -18.22
C ARG A 353 -34.59 125.82 -18.48
N THR A 354 -35.06 124.61 -18.78
CA THR A 354 -36.44 124.31 -19.18
C THR A 354 -36.84 122.94 -18.66
N ASP A 355 -38.05 122.82 -18.09
CA ASP A 355 -38.58 121.57 -17.54
C ASP A 355 -38.62 120.43 -18.58
N ASP A 356 -38.92 120.73 -19.84
CA ASP A 356 -38.95 119.74 -20.94
C ASP A 356 -37.57 119.09 -21.21
N PHE A 357 -36.48 119.86 -21.02
CA PHE A 357 -35.12 119.32 -21.11
C PHE A 357 -34.76 118.51 -19.87
N ALA A 358 -35.16 118.97 -18.68
CA ALA A 358 -34.97 118.24 -17.43
C ALA A 358 -35.68 116.87 -17.47
N ASP A 359 -36.90 116.81 -18.00
CA ASP A 359 -37.67 115.57 -18.13
C ASP A 359 -37.06 114.59 -19.14
N LYS A 360 -36.51 115.09 -20.25
CA LYS A 360 -35.78 114.24 -21.20
C LYS A 360 -34.49 113.67 -20.61
N VAL A 361 -33.77 114.46 -19.80
CA VAL A 361 -32.57 113.99 -19.09
C VAL A 361 -32.93 112.99 -17.98
N ARG A 362 -34.05 113.18 -17.27
CA ARG A 362 -34.61 112.19 -16.33
C ARG A 362 -34.94 110.88 -17.03
N GLY A 363 -35.54 110.91 -18.22
CA GLY A 363 -35.77 109.69 -19.01
C GLY A 363 -34.49 108.93 -19.35
N TRP A 364 -33.38 109.63 -19.65
CA TRP A 364 -32.08 108.98 -19.85
C TRP A 364 -31.48 108.41 -18.56
N ILE A 365 -31.69 109.08 -17.41
CA ILE A 365 -31.30 108.55 -16.09
C ILE A 365 -32.08 107.27 -15.81
N GLU A 366 -33.40 107.27 -16.00
CA GLU A 366 -34.26 106.09 -15.81
C GLU A 366 -33.81 104.92 -16.70
N GLU A 367 -33.50 105.15 -17.97
CA GLU A 367 -32.95 104.11 -18.87
C GLU A 367 -31.61 103.54 -18.37
N LYS A 368 -30.73 104.38 -17.79
CA LYS A 368 -29.46 103.93 -17.22
C LYS A 368 -29.66 103.18 -15.90
N GLU A 369 -30.60 103.61 -15.06
CA GLU A 369 -30.96 102.94 -13.82
C GLU A 369 -31.59 101.57 -14.07
N GLU A 370 -32.49 101.46 -15.06
CA GLU A 370 -33.03 100.19 -15.54
C GLU A 370 -31.89 99.28 -16.00
N LYS A 371 -30.93 99.82 -16.77
CA LYS A 371 -29.77 99.05 -17.22
C LYS A 371 -28.86 98.58 -16.07
N ILE A 372 -28.66 99.41 -15.04
CA ILE A 372 -27.95 99.01 -13.82
C ILE A 372 -28.70 97.87 -13.13
N SER A 373 -30.03 97.95 -13.03
CA SER A 373 -30.85 96.90 -12.41
C SER A 373 -30.70 95.56 -13.13
N GLU A 374 -30.79 95.55 -14.47
CA GLU A 374 -30.56 94.34 -15.29
C GLU A 374 -29.17 93.72 -15.04
N VAL A 375 -28.13 94.56 -15.00
CA VAL A 375 -26.75 94.10 -14.79
C VAL A 375 -26.55 93.58 -13.37
N ARG A 376 -27.18 94.19 -12.37
CA ARG A 376 -27.18 93.69 -10.98
C ARG A 376 -27.88 92.34 -10.84
N GLU A 377 -28.95 92.11 -11.60
CA GLU A 377 -29.61 90.80 -11.64
C GLU A 377 -28.70 89.72 -12.25
N GLN A 378 -27.96 90.06 -13.32
CA GLN A 378 -26.97 89.16 -13.91
C GLN A 378 -25.83 88.83 -12.94
N ILE A 379 -25.33 89.82 -12.19
CA ILE A 379 -24.33 89.62 -11.13
C ILE A 379 -24.84 88.65 -10.07
N ARG A 380 -26.08 88.84 -9.59
CA ARG A 380 -26.70 87.93 -8.61
C ARG A 380 -26.77 86.50 -9.14
N ASN A 381 -27.19 86.32 -10.38
CA ASN A 381 -27.27 85.00 -11.03
C ASN A 381 -25.88 84.33 -11.13
N TRP A 382 -24.82 85.07 -11.45
CA TRP A 382 -23.46 84.53 -11.42
C TRP A 382 -22.99 84.21 -9.99
N GLY A 383 -23.33 85.04 -9.00
CA GLY A 383 -23.05 84.78 -7.58
C GLY A 383 -23.67 83.46 -7.10
N ASP A 384 -24.94 83.24 -7.39
CA ASP A 384 -25.64 81.99 -7.04
C ASP A 384 -24.99 80.74 -7.69
N LYS A 385 -24.51 80.89 -8.93
CA LYS A 385 -23.79 79.82 -9.65
C LYS A 385 -22.44 79.51 -9.02
N ILE A 386 -21.68 80.53 -8.61
CA ILE A 386 -20.41 80.37 -7.89
C ILE A 386 -20.64 79.64 -6.57
N ASP A 387 -21.61 80.07 -5.77
CA ASP A 387 -21.90 79.46 -4.46
C ASP A 387 -22.39 78.01 -4.58
N SER A 388 -23.13 77.68 -5.63
CA SER A 388 -23.55 76.31 -5.93
C SER A 388 -22.36 75.43 -6.34
N ALA A 389 -21.47 75.96 -7.18
CA ALA A 389 -20.27 75.26 -7.63
C ALA A 389 -19.27 75.01 -6.49
N ARG A 390 -19.01 76.00 -5.63
CA ARG A 390 -18.15 75.85 -4.43
C ARG A 390 -18.70 74.81 -3.46
N ARG A 391 -20.00 74.83 -3.18
CA ARG A 391 -20.66 73.80 -2.35
C ARG A 391 -20.56 72.39 -2.90
N SER A 392 -20.42 72.27 -4.22
CA SER A 392 -20.25 70.99 -4.88
C SER A 392 -18.79 70.51 -4.82
N LEU A 393 -17.81 71.42 -4.80
CA LEU A 393 -16.38 71.10 -4.62
C LEU A 393 -16.03 70.68 -3.18
N ASP A 394 -16.77 71.16 -2.19
CA ASP A 394 -16.57 70.87 -0.76
C ASP A 394 -17.16 69.51 -0.31
N LYS A 395 -17.89 68.81 -1.18
CA LYS A 395 -18.44 67.45 -0.96
C LYS A 395 -17.57 66.39 -1.59
#